data_AF-A0A0C3Q6B9-F1
#
_entry.id   AF-A0A0C3Q6B9-F1
#
_cell.length_a   1.000
_cell.length_b   1.000
_cell.length_c   1.000
_cell.angle_alpha   90.00
_cell.angle_beta   90.00
_cell.angle_gamma   90.00
#
_symmetry.space_group_name_H-M   'P 1'
#
loop_
_entity.id
_entity.type
_entity.pdbx_description
1 polymer ?
#
loop_
_entity_poly.entity_id
_entity_poly.type
_entity_poly.pdbx_seq_one_letter_code
_entity_poly.pdbx_strand_id
1 'polypeptide(L)'
;MATATATLTPPTRTSVFLQQGTIESLVTRLLVSTKQLLQRLTSWSEERATPTEVRRTRLLFNENLFSCITRFRDMHLNTAGLDNIQEWFTSVIETILADEASPESYRTHNPAIRHVVTSLLQSLRRLQTEYRGKSSTGRRLR
;
A
#
# COMPACT_ATOMS: atom_id res chain seq x y z
N MET A 1 22.71 5.48 -48.81
CA MET A 1 22.30 4.35 -47.94
C MET A 1 23.03 4.51 -46.62
N ALA A 2 22.34 4.95 -45.56
CA ALA A 2 22.80 4.86 -44.19
C ALA A 2 21.57 4.90 -43.27
N THR A 3 21.23 3.71 -42.79
CA THR A 3 20.25 3.42 -41.75
C THR A 3 20.68 4.07 -40.43
N ALA A 4 19.85 4.94 -39.88
CA ALA A 4 19.96 5.36 -38.48
C ALA A 4 18.70 4.91 -37.75
N THR A 5 18.87 3.82 -37.02
CA THR A 5 17.91 3.18 -36.12
C THR A 5 17.53 4.17 -35.03
N ALA A 6 16.30 4.70 -35.08
CA ALA A 6 15.74 5.50 -34.00
C ALA A 6 15.32 4.56 -32.86
N THR A 7 16.20 4.40 -31.88
CA THR A 7 15.91 3.73 -30.61
C THR A 7 14.92 4.58 -29.82
N LEU A 8 13.62 4.38 -30.06
CA LEU A 8 12.55 4.92 -29.25
C LEU A 8 12.61 4.27 -27.87
N THR A 9 13.16 5.00 -26.90
CA THR A 9 12.93 4.76 -25.47
C THR A 9 11.73 5.59 -25.03
N PRO A 10 10.70 4.96 -24.46
CA PRO A 10 9.84 5.67 -23.52
C PRO A 10 9.49 4.81 -22.29
N PRO A 11 8.95 5.43 -21.22
CA PRO A 11 9.45 6.59 -20.52
C PRO A 11 10.04 6.18 -19.15
N THR A 12 10.96 6.99 -18.64
CA THR A 12 11.33 7.01 -17.21
C THR A 12 10.05 7.08 -16.39
N ARG A 13 9.68 5.97 -15.74
CA ARG A 13 8.52 5.93 -14.85
C ARG A 13 8.86 6.69 -13.58
N THR A 14 8.69 8.01 -13.69
CA THR A 14 8.11 8.86 -12.67
C THR A 14 8.79 8.74 -11.31
N SER A 15 9.92 9.44 -11.20
CA SER A 15 10.56 9.85 -9.96
C SER A 15 9.60 10.73 -9.13
N VAL A 16 8.65 10.11 -8.40
CA VAL A 16 7.70 10.85 -7.54
C VAL A 16 7.63 10.35 -6.10
N PHE A 17 8.10 9.15 -5.74
CA PHE A 17 7.74 8.60 -4.42
C PHE A 17 8.74 8.76 -3.26
N LEU A 18 9.86 9.48 -3.42
CA LEU A 18 10.70 9.88 -2.28
C LEU A 18 10.20 11.16 -1.60
N GLN A 19 8.88 11.40 -1.54
CA GLN A 19 8.35 12.45 -0.68
C GLN A 19 8.55 12.03 0.77
N GLN A 20 9.64 12.57 1.34
CA GLN A 20 10.06 12.55 2.75
C GLN A 20 8.98 13.13 3.67
N GLY A 21 7.83 12.47 3.75
CA GLY A 21 6.77 12.83 4.66
C GLY A 21 7.14 12.44 6.08
N THR A 22 6.61 13.18 7.05
CA THR A 22 6.63 12.75 8.46
C THR A 22 5.97 11.37 8.58
N ILE A 23 6.25 10.63 9.66
CA ILE A 23 5.57 9.34 9.92
C ILE A 23 4.06 9.52 9.88
N GLU A 24 3.54 10.63 10.41
CA GLU A 24 2.12 10.97 10.37
C GLU A 24 1.62 11.10 8.91
N SER A 25 2.35 11.80 8.05
CA SER A 25 2.02 11.91 6.62
C SER A 25 2.08 10.56 5.89
N LEU A 26 3.05 9.70 6.20
CA LEU A 26 3.15 8.35 5.63
C LEU A 26 1.97 7.48 6.07
N VAL A 27 1.59 7.54 7.35
CA VAL A 27 0.43 6.81 7.87
C VAL A 27 -0.86 7.31 7.24
N THR A 28 -1.05 8.63 7.13
CA THR A 28 -2.23 9.20 6.45
C THR A 28 -2.29 8.74 4.99
N ARG A 29 -1.17 8.80 4.26
CA ARG A 29 -1.11 8.33 2.86
C ARG A 29 -1.45 6.84 2.75
N LEU A 30 -0.93 6.01 3.66
CA LEU A 30 -1.25 4.58 3.70
C LEU A 30 -2.74 4.34 3.88
N LEU A 31 -3.38 5.01 4.84
CA LEU A 31 -4.81 4.90 5.10
C LEU A 31 -5.65 5.37 3.91
N VAL A 32 -5.26 6.46 3.27
CA VAL A 32 -5.92 6.99 2.07
C VAL A 32 -5.80 6.00 0.91
N SER A 33 -4.60 5.47 0.65
CA SER A 33 -4.39 4.47 -0.40
C SER A 33 -5.17 3.19 -0.13
N THR A 34 -5.22 2.72 1.12
CA THR A 34 -6.06 1.57 1.51
C THR A 34 -7.53 1.86 1.22
N LYS A 35 -8.04 3.03 1.61
CA LYS A 35 -9.44 3.41 1.32
C LYS A 35 -9.72 3.46 -0.18
N GLN A 36 -8.85 4.10 -0.97
CA GLN A 36 -9.00 4.19 -2.42
C GLN A 36 -9.05 2.80 -3.06
N LEU A 37 -8.23 1.88 -2.56
CA LEU A 37 -8.19 0.51 -3.05
C LEU A 37 -9.47 -0.27 -2.74
N LEU A 38 -10.05 -0.10 -1.54
CA LEU A 38 -11.38 -0.64 -1.20
C LEU A 38 -12.47 -0.10 -2.12
N GLN A 39 -12.42 1.21 -2.41
CA GLN A 39 -13.38 1.83 -3.33
C GLN A 39 -13.23 1.25 -4.74
N ARG A 40 -12.00 1.06 -5.23
CA ARG A 40 -11.74 0.48 -6.55
C ARG A 40 -12.15 -0.99 -6.64
N LEU A 41 -11.94 -1.78 -5.59
CA LEU A 41 -12.44 -3.16 -5.51
C LEU A 41 -13.96 -3.22 -5.52
N THR A 42 -14.62 -2.30 -4.80
CA THR A 42 -16.08 -2.18 -4.83
C THR A 42 -16.57 -1.83 -6.24
N SER A 43 -15.97 -0.82 -6.89
CA SER A 43 -16.32 -0.48 -8.27
C SER A 43 -16.01 -1.59 -9.27
N TRP A 44 -14.96 -2.39 -9.05
CA TRP A 44 -14.65 -3.56 -9.89
C TRP A 44 -15.72 -4.65 -9.74
N SER A 45 -16.23 -4.87 -8.53
CA SER A 45 -17.32 -5.82 -8.28
C SER A 45 -18.65 -5.44 -8.89
N GLU A 46 -18.85 -4.15 -9.15
CA GLU A 46 -20.02 -3.62 -9.86
C GLU A 46 -19.79 -3.55 -11.38
N GLU A 47 -18.69 -4.14 -11.88
CA GLU A 47 -18.22 -4.06 -13.28
C GLU A 47 -17.98 -2.61 -13.76
N ARG A 48 -17.87 -1.65 -12.85
CA ARG A 48 -17.64 -0.22 -13.13
C ARG A 48 -16.16 0.17 -13.17
N ALA A 49 -15.26 -0.73 -12.80
CA ALA A 49 -13.81 -0.49 -12.85
C ALA A 49 -13.08 -1.65 -13.51
N THR A 50 -11.98 -1.34 -14.18
CA THR A 50 -11.16 -2.36 -14.85
C THR A 50 -10.16 -3.00 -13.89
N PRO A 51 -9.78 -4.27 -14.11
CA PRO A 51 -8.75 -4.94 -13.31
C PRO A 51 -7.41 -4.18 -13.34
N THR A 52 -7.12 -3.47 -14.43
CA THR A 52 -5.94 -2.62 -14.58
C THR A 52 -5.92 -1.47 -13.57
N GLU A 53 -7.06 -0.83 -13.32
CA GLU A 53 -7.18 0.26 -12.33
C GLU A 53 -6.99 -0.24 -10.89
N VAL A 54 -7.49 -1.45 -10.59
CA VAL A 54 -7.27 -2.11 -9.30
C VAL A 54 -5.78 -2.43 -9.09
N ARG A 55 -5.13 -3.00 -10.12
CA ARG A 55 -3.67 -3.27 -10.10
C ARG A 55 -2.85 -1.99 -9.93
N ARG A 56 -3.24 -0.90 -10.61
CA ARG A 56 -2.57 0.41 -10.46
C ARG A 56 -2.67 0.93 -9.03
N THR A 57 -3.85 0.81 -8.42
CA THR A 57 -4.07 1.24 -7.04
C THR A 57 -3.33 0.36 -6.04
N ARG A 58 -3.21 -0.96 -6.31
CA ARG A 58 -2.34 -1.89 -5.54
C ARG A 58 -0.87 -1.46 -5.58
N LEU A 59 -0.35 -1.11 -6.75
CA LEU A 59 1.03 -0.63 -6.91
C LEU A 59 1.29 0.62 -6.06
N LEU A 60 0.39 1.60 -6.12
CA LEU A 60 0.48 2.81 -5.29
C LEU A 60 0.46 2.50 -3.79
N PHE A 61 -0.40 1.58 -3.36
CA PHE A 61 -0.42 1.13 -1.96
C PHE A 61 0.93 0.53 -1.54
N ASN A 62 1.52 -0.34 -2.37
CA ASN A 62 2.83 -0.95 -2.11
C ASN A 62 3.95 0.10 -2.04
N GLU A 63 3.97 1.09 -2.94
CA GLU A 63 4.96 2.18 -2.92
C GLU A 63 4.87 3.01 -1.62
N ASN A 64 3.65 3.32 -1.17
CA ASN A 64 3.43 4.03 0.09
C ASN A 64 3.81 3.17 1.30
N LEU A 65 3.53 1.86 1.26
CA LEU A 65 3.88 0.91 2.32
C LEU A 65 5.38 0.77 2.47
N PHE A 66 6.10 0.60 1.35
CA PHE A 66 7.56 0.54 1.35
C PHE A 66 8.18 1.81 1.94
N SER A 67 7.68 2.98 1.54
CA SER A 67 8.14 4.27 2.10
C SER A 67 7.91 4.37 3.61
N CYS A 68 6.77 3.84 4.09
CA CYS A 68 6.43 3.79 5.50
C CYS A 68 7.36 2.83 6.28
N ILE A 69 7.58 1.62 5.74
CA ILE A 69 8.49 0.61 6.31
C ILE A 69 9.91 1.15 6.42
N THR A 70 10.46 1.71 5.35
CA THR A 70 11.81 2.29 5.35
C THR A 70 11.94 3.35 6.43
N ARG A 71 10.95 4.24 6.56
CA ARG A 71 10.99 5.31 7.57
C ARG A 71 10.89 4.78 9.00
N PHE A 72 10.06 3.78 9.25
CA PHE A 72 9.99 3.15 10.56
C PHE A 72 11.28 2.37 10.89
N ARG A 73 11.90 1.74 9.88
CA ARG A 73 13.17 1.04 10.01
C ARG A 73 14.33 1.99 10.34
N ASP A 74 14.37 3.19 9.75
CA ASP A 74 15.32 4.27 10.12
C ASP A 74 15.23 4.63 11.61
N MET A 75 14.07 4.43 12.23
CA MET A 75 13.81 4.71 13.65
C MET A 75 13.99 3.47 14.55
N HIS A 76 14.57 2.41 14.01
CA HIS A 76 14.75 1.11 14.65
C HIS A 76 13.44 0.55 15.22
N LEU A 77 12.32 0.75 14.51
CA LEU A 77 11.02 0.19 14.86
C LEU A 77 10.78 -1.13 14.12
N ASN A 78 10.10 -2.07 14.78
CA ASN A 78 9.83 -3.38 14.21
C ASN A 78 8.70 -3.31 13.16
N THR A 79 9.06 -3.40 11.88
CA THR A 79 8.14 -3.34 10.75
C THR A 79 7.69 -4.70 10.22
N ALA A 80 8.05 -5.82 10.87
CA ALA A 80 7.76 -7.17 10.37
C ALA A 80 6.26 -7.41 10.09
N GLY A 81 5.38 -6.77 10.87
CA GLY A 81 3.93 -6.84 10.64
C GLY A 81 3.49 -6.20 9.32
N LEU A 82 4.16 -5.12 8.88
CA LEU A 82 3.85 -4.44 7.62
C LEU A 82 4.33 -5.24 6.40
N ASP A 83 5.49 -5.88 6.50
CA ASP A 83 6.03 -6.77 5.46
C ASP A 83 5.05 -7.93 5.18
N ASN A 84 4.57 -8.60 6.23
CA ASN A 84 3.61 -9.70 6.09
C ASN A 84 2.29 -9.22 5.45
N ILE A 85 1.81 -8.02 5.83
CA ILE A 85 0.60 -7.44 5.22
C ILE A 85 0.80 -7.20 3.72
N GLN A 86 1.99 -6.79 3.27
CA GLN A 86 2.26 -6.56 1.85
C GLN A 86 2.05 -7.82 1.01
N GLU A 87 2.64 -8.94 1.45
CA GLU A 87 2.54 -10.23 0.76
C GLU A 87 1.11 -10.73 0.78
N TRP A 88 0.48 -10.73 1.95
CA TRP A 88 -0.88 -11.21 2.13
C TRP A 88 -1.89 -10.39 1.31
N PHE A 89 -1.72 -9.08 1.30
CA PHE A 89 -2.57 -8.18 0.53
C PHE A 89 -2.42 -8.39 -0.98
N THR A 90 -1.18 -8.57 -1.45
CA THR A 90 -0.94 -8.88 -2.87
C THR A 90 -1.58 -10.20 -3.27
N SER A 91 -1.44 -11.24 -2.45
CA SER A 91 -2.07 -12.54 -2.69
C SER A 91 -3.59 -12.42 -2.79
N VAL A 92 -4.25 -11.73 -1.84
CA VAL A 92 -5.70 -11.54 -1.87
C VAL A 92 -6.16 -10.79 -3.13
N ILE A 93 -5.46 -9.72 -3.53
CA ILE A 93 -5.84 -8.95 -4.73
C ILE A 93 -5.63 -9.76 -6.01
N GLU A 94 -4.52 -10.49 -6.13
CA GLU A 94 -4.29 -11.34 -7.30
C GLU A 94 -5.32 -12.48 -7.38
N THR A 95 -5.74 -13.06 -6.25
CA THR A 95 -6.85 -14.03 -6.20
C THR A 95 -8.17 -13.39 -6.66
N ILE A 96 -8.50 -12.20 -6.17
CA ILE A 96 -9.73 -11.48 -6.60
C ILE A 96 -9.70 -11.19 -8.10
N LEU A 97 -8.55 -10.75 -8.62
CA LEU A 97 -8.40 -10.41 -10.04
C LEU A 97 -8.29 -11.64 -10.96
N ALA A 98 -7.96 -12.81 -10.41
CA ALA A 98 -7.99 -14.07 -11.11
C ALA A 98 -9.41 -14.65 -11.22
N ASP A 99 -10.30 -14.25 -10.31
CA ASP A 99 -11.70 -14.61 -10.33
C ASP A 99 -12.51 -13.73 -11.31
N GLU A 100 -13.69 -14.18 -11.73
CA GLU A 100 -14.55 -13.40 -12.61
C GLU A 100 -15.11 -12.19 -11.85
N ALA A 101 -15.19 -11.04 -12.52
CA ALA A 101 -15.68 -9.79 -11.92
C ALA A 101 -17.19 -9.88 -11.64
N SER A 102 -17.56 -10.51 -10.52
CA SER A 102 -18.95 -10.67 -10.12
C SER A 102 -19.20 -10.07 -8.73
N PRO A 103 -20.42 -9.55 -8.47
CA PRO A 103 -20.81 -9.07 -7.15
C PRO A 103 -20.82 -10.19 -6.09
N GLU A 104 -20.94 -11.46 -6.51
CA GLU A 104 -20.80 -12.62 -5.62
C GLU A 104 -19.35 -12.85 -5.19
N SER A 105 -18.39 -12.81 -6.12
CA SER A 105 -16.96 -12.95 -5.83
C SER A 105 -16.51 -11.86 -4.84
N TYR A 106 -16.98 -10.63 -5.02
CA TYR A 106 -16.68 -9.56 -4.06
C TYR A 106 -17.27 -9.80 -2.67
N ARG A 107 -18.50 -10.35 -2.56
CA ARG A 107 -19.07 -10.72 -1.25
C ARG A 107 -18.24 -11.80 -0.57
N THR A 108 -17.71 -12.76 -1.32
CA THR A 108 -16.83 -13.83 -0.83
C THR A 108 -15.49 -13.29 -0.34
N HIS A 109 -14.92 -12.29 -1.02
CA HIS A 109 -13.63 -11.69 -0.65
C HIS A 109 -13.71 -10.53 0.34
N ASN A 110 -14.90 -9.95 0.55
CA ASN A 110 -15.16 -8.89 1.53
C ASN A 110 -14.60 -9.18 2.95
N PRO A 111 -14.78 -10.37 3.55
CA PRO A 111 -14.18 -10.70 4.84
C PRO A 111 -12.65 -10.68 4.82
N ALA A 112 -12.02 -11.19 3.76
CA ALA A 112 -10.56 -11.20 3.63
C ALA A 112 -10.00 -9.76 3.53
N ILE A 113 -10.67 -8.91 2.75
CA ILE A 113 -10.31 -7.49 2.61
C ILE A 113 -10.46 -6.76 3.95
N ARG A 114 -11.56 -6.97 4.69
CA ARG A 114 -11.78 -6.38 6.02
C ARG A 114 -10.71 -6.83 7.01
N HIS A 115 -10.31 -8.09 6.94
CA HIS A 115 -9.22 -8.62 7.76
C HIS A 115 -7.91 -7.87 7.46
N VAL A 116 -7.54 -7.68 6.19
CA VAL A 116 -6.32 -6.94 5.83
C VAL A 116 -6.34 -5.51 6.35
N VAL A 117 -7.44 -4.78 6.14
CA VAL A 117 -7.56 -3.39 6.65
C VAL A 117 -7.39 -3.35 8.16
N THR A 118 -7.99 -4.31 8.87
CA THR A 118 -7.89 -4.40 10.33
C THR A 118 -6.45 -4.71 10.78
N SER A 119 -5.80 -5.69 10.15
CA SER A 119 -4.40 -6.04 10.42
C SER A 119 -3.44 -4.89 10.14
N LEU A 120 -3.70 -4.10 9.09
CA LEU A 120 -2.97 -2.88 8.78
C LEU A 120 -3.14 -1.82 9.86
N LEU A 121 -4.37 -1.56 10.28
CA LEU A 121 -4.65 -0.61 11.36
C LEU A 121 -4.00 -1.04 12.68
N GLN A 122 -4.03 -2.33 13.00
CA GLN A 122 -3.38 -2.86 14.20
C GLN A 122 -1.86 -2.70 14.15
N SER A 123 -1.24 -3.07 13.02
CA SER A 123 0.21 -2.93 12.82
C SER A 123 0.66 -1.47 12.89
N LEU A 124 -0.11 -0.56 12.28
CA LEU A 124 0.13 0.88 12.35
C LEU A 124 -0.03 1.42 13.78
N ARG A 125 -1.10 1.05 14.49
CA ARG A 125 -1.31 1.49 15.88
C ARG A 125 -0.18 1.04 16.79
N ARG A 126 0.31 -0.19 16.61
CA ARG A 126 1.46 -0.71 17.35
C ARG A 126 2.71 0.13 17.07
N LEU A 127 3.03 0.36 15.80
CA LEU A 127 4.17 1.19 15.39
C LEU A 127 4.07 2.64 15.91
N GLN A 128 2.89 3.25 15.86
CA GLN A 128 2.66 4.59 16.38
C GLN A 128 2.81 4.67 17.90
N THR A 129 2.37 3.64 18.63
CA THR A 129 2.52 3.56 20.09
C THR A 129 3.99 3.45 20.48
N GLU A 130 4.75 2.59 19.80
CA GLU A 130 6.19 2.42 19.97
C GLU A 130 6.96 3.72 19.64
N TYR A 131 6.60 4.38 18.53
CA TYR A 131 7.16 5.68 18.14
C TYR A 131 6.92 6.74 19.24
N ARG A 132 5.68 6.83 19.75
CA ARG A 132 5.33 7.78 20.80
C ARG A 132 6.09 7.50 22.10
N GLY A 133 6.23 6.24 22.50
CA GLY A 133 7.01 5.83 23.68
C GLY A 133 8.50 6.16 23.60
N LYS A 134 9.12 6.00 22.42
CA LYS A 134 10.50 6.43 22.18
C LYS A 134 10.64 7.96 22.21
N SER A 135 9.70 8.69 21.61
CA SER A 135 9.72 10.15 21.57
C SER A 135 9.52 10.83 22.95
N SER A 136 8.81 10.18 23.88
CA SER A 136 8.63 10.66 25.25
C SER A 136 9.82 10.33 26.16
N THR A 137 10.51 9.21 25.91
CA THR A 137 11.69 8.79 26.70
C THR A 137 12.91 9.69 26.44
N GLY A 138 13.07 10.21 25.23
CA GLY A 138 14.15 11.14 24.88
C GLY A 138 14.06 12.53 25.54
N ARG A 139 12.96 12.86 26.24
CA ARG A 139 12.72 14.18 26.83
C ARG A 139 12.96 14.25 28.35
N ARG A 140 13.44 13.17 28.97
CA ARG A 140 13.60 13.04 30.44
C ARG A 140 15.06 13.05 30.94
N LEU A 141 16.03 13.38 30.08
CA LEU A 141 17.46 13.41 30.44
C LEU A 141 18.12 14.76 30.12
N ARG A 142 17.41 15.87 30.32
CA ARG A 142 18.01 17.20 30.35
C ARG A 142 17.63 17.92 31.64
#